data_AF-A0A1J0VE22-F1
#
_entry.id   AF-A0A1J0VE22-F1
#
_cell.length_a   1.000
_cell.length_b   1.000
_cell.length_c   1.000
_cell.angle_alpha   90.00
_cell.angle_beta   90.00
_cell.angle_gamma   90.00
#
_symmetry.space_group_name_H-M   'P 1'
#
loop_
_entity.id
_entity.type
_entity.pdbx_description
1 polymer ?
#
loop_
_entity_poly.entity_id
_entity_poly.type
_entity_poly.pdbx_seq_one_letter_code
_entity_poly.pdbx_strand_id
1 'polypeptide(L)'
;MAFCLAVAIILARVAALPLMPIDETRYLSVAWEMWQHQSFLVPLLNGEAYSHKPPLLFWLIQLGWWLFGASDWVARLVIPTEGLAGFWLVADIVRQLDPDARREACWAPPGRPGPCSASPSGGSCRRCCC
;
A
#
# COMPACT_ATOMS: atom_id res chain seq x y z
N MET A 1 -9.08 -7.64 -16.86
CA MET A 1 -8.36 -6.84 -17.88
C MET A 1 -7.58 -5.68 -17.26
N ALA A 2 -8.20 -4.81 -16.45
CA ALA A 2 -7.53 -3.66 -15.84
C ALA A 2 -6.31 -4.01 -14.95
N PHE A 3 -6.39 -5.07 -14.14
CA PHE A 3 -5.27 -5.50 -13.28
C PHE A 3 -4.02 -5.91 -14.07
N CYS A 4 -4.18 -6.76 -15.09
CA CYS A 4 -3.08 -7.18 -15.95
C CYS A 4 -2.43 -6.00 -16.68
N LEU A 5 -3.26 -5.03 -17.11
CA LEU A 5 -2.78 -3.80 -17.74
C LEU A 5 -1.96 -2.96 -16.75
N ALA A 6 -2.42 -2.80 -15.51
CA ALA A 6 -1.69 -2.07 -14.47
C ALA A 6 -0.33 -2.72 -14.16
N VAL A 7 -0.31 -4.05 -14.00
CA VAL A 7 0.94 -4.81 -13.79
C VAL A 7 1.89 -4.61 -14.97
N ALA A 8 1.41 -4.73 -16.21
CA ALA A 8 2.23 -4.53 -17.41
C ALA A 8 2.83 -3.11 -17.47
N ILE A 9 2.05 -2.09 -17.12
CA ILE A 9 2.53 -0.70 -17.06
C ILE A 9 3.61 -0.54 -15.98
N ILE A 10 3.40 -1.10 -14.78
CA ILE A 10 4.37 -1.04 -13.69
C ILE A 10 5.68 -1.70 -14.11
N LEU A 11 5.64 -2.92 -14.66
CA LEU A 11 6.83 -3.63 -15.12
C LEU A 11 7.55 -2.85 -16.22
N ALA A 12 6.82 -2.30 -17.20
CA ALA A 12 7.39 -1.48 -18.26
C ALA A 12 8.08 -0.21 -17.72
N ARG A 13 7.51 0.42 -16.68
CA ARG A 13 8.09 1.60 -16.03
C ARG A 13 9.39 1.27 -15.30
N VAL A 14 9.39 0.19 -14.52
CA VAL A 14 10.61 -0.29 -13.84
C VAL A 14 11.69 -0.64 -14.87
N ALA A 15 11.30 -1.11 -16.05
CA ALA A 15 12.21 -1.43 -17.14
C ALA A 15 12.84 -0.25 -17.85
N ALA A 16 11.98 0.69 -18.24
CA ALA A 16 12.35 1.68 -19.23
C ALA A 16 12.94 2.95 -18.59
N LEU A 17 12.70 3.18 -17.29
CA LEU A 17 13.17 4.40 -16.64
C LEU A 17 14.48 4.21 -15.86
N PRO A 18 15.44 5.14 -16.02
CA PRO A 18 16.62 5.18 -15.18
C PRO A 18 16.22 5.42 -13.72
N LEU A 19 17.14 5.17 -12.79
CA LEU A 19 16.93 5.45 -11.37
C LEU A 19 16.61 6.94 -11.22
N MET A 20 15.50 7.27 -10.56
CA MET A 20 15.17 8.65 -10.28
C MET A 20 16.27 9.25 -9.39
N PRO A 21 16.88 10.38 -9.80
CA PRO A 21 17.91 11.03 -9.02
C PRO A 21 17.35 11.40 -7.64
N ILE A 22 18.24 11.38 -6.64
CA ILE A 22 18.01 11.74 -5.24
C ILE A 22 17.26 10.74 -4.36
N ASP A 23 16.17 10.15 -4.83
CA ASP A 23 15.36 9.25 -4.00
C ASP A 23 15.76 7.79 -4.22
N GLU A 24 15.55 7.26 -5.43
CA GLU A 24 15.81 5.85 -5.72
C GLU A 24 17.30 5.51 -5.56
N THR A 25 18.19 6.37 -6.04
CA THR A 25 19.64 6.17 -5.91
C THR A 25 20.08 6.18 -4.45
N ARG A 26 19.57 7.12 -3.64
CA ARG A 26 19.94 7.24 -2.22
C ARG A 26 19.48 6.01 -1.44
N TYR A 27 18.24 5.56 -1.61
CA TYR A 27 17.74 4.39 -0.88
C TYR A 27 18.47 3.11 -1.29
N LEU A 28 18.81 2.96 -2.57
CA LEU A 28 19.65 1.84 -3.01
C LEU A 28 21.04 1.89 -2.39
N SER A 29 21.69 3.07 -2.36
CA SER A 29 23.00 3.23 -1.71
C SER A 29 22.92 2.86 -0.23
N VAL A 30 21.88 3.30 0.49
CA VAL A 30 21.70 2.94 1.90
C VAL A 30 21.50 1.44 2.08
N ALA A 31 20.61 0.82 1.30
CA ALA A 31 20.37 -0.61 1.35
C ALA A 31 21.63 -1.41 1.05
N TRP A 32 22.42 -0.95 0.07
CA TRP A 32 23.68 -1.55 -0.34
C TRP A 32 24.74 -1.47 0.76
N GLU A 33 24.96 -0.30 1.35
CA GLU A 33 25.92 -0.14 2.45
C GLU A 33 25.52 -0.95 3.68
N MET A 34 24.23 -0.94 4.06
CA MET A 34 23.73 -1.82 5.12
C MET A 34 24.04 -3.29 4.85
N TRP A 35 23.84 -3.75 3.61
CA TRP A 35 24.11 -5.12 3.20
C TRP A 35 25.61 -5.45 3.23
N GLN A 36 26.47 -4.57 2.70
CA GLN A 36 27.92 -4.80 2.68
C GLN A 36 28.54 -4.77 4.09
N HIS A 37 28.09 -3.86 4.95
CA HIS A 37 28.59 -3.71 6.32
C HIS A 37 27.87 -4.61 7.34
N GLN A 38 26.87 -5.39 6.91
CA GLN A 38 26.02 -6.21 7.79
C GLN A 38 25.37 -5.39 8.92
N SER A 39 25.10 -4.11 8.65
CA SER A 39 24.45 -3.20 9.57
C SER A 39 22.94 -3.28 9.38
N PHE A 40 22.28 -4.13 10.17
CA PHE A 40 20.85 -4.38 10.02
C PHE A 40 19.98 -3.35 10.74
N LEU A 41 20.45 -2.79 11.86
CA LEU A 41 19.67 -1.86 12.68
C LEU A 41 19.87 -0.40 12.28
N VAL A 42 21.10 0.00 11.99
CA VAL A 42 21.45 1.39 11.70
C VAL A 42 21.69 1.52 10.20
N PRO A 43 20.84 2.26 9.47
CA PRO A 43 21.08 2.53 8.07
C PRO A 43 22.35 3.36 7.89
N LEU A 44 23.12 3.08 6.84
CA LEU A 44 24.39 3.74 6.55
C LEU A 44 24.29 4.45 5.20
N LEU A 45 24.85 5.65 5.10
CA LEU A 45 25.00 6.37 3.83
C LEU A 45 26.37 7.06 3.79
N ASN A 46 27.19 6.69 2.82
CA ASN A 46 28.58 7.13 2.70
C ASN A 46 29.38 6.91 3.99
N GLY A 47 29.14 5.80 4.70
CA GLY A 47 29.79 5.46 5.97
C GLY A 47 29.23 6.16 7.21
N GLU A 48 28.25 7.06 7.07
CA GLU A 48 27.61 7.78 8.17
C GLU A 48 26.23 7.21 8.51
N ALA A 49 25.78 7.36 9.76
CA ALA A 49 24.49 6.85 10.21
C ALA A 49 23.30 7.63 9.59
N TYR A 50 22.52 6.97 8.75
CA TYR A 50 21.31 7.47 8.10
C TYR A 50 20.06 7.23 8.99
N SER A 51 20.01 7.86 10.16
CA SER A 51 19.00 7.57 11.21
C SER A 51 17.64 8.26 11.04
N HIS A 52 17.37 8.88 9.89
CA HIS A 52 16.17 9.70 9.68
C HIS A 52 14.99 8.94 9.08
N LYS A 53 15.18 7.67 8.72
CA LYS A 53 14.11 6.75 8.28
C LYS A 53 14.27 5.39 8.95
N PRO A 54 13.17 4.73 9.33
CA PRO A 54 13.23 3.39 9.90
C PRO A 54 13.74 2.37 8.87
N PRO A 55 14.35 1.26 9.32
CA PRO A 55 15.07 0.34 8.43
C PRO A 55 14.18 -0.62 7.62
N LEU A 56 12.87 -0.62 7.81
CA LEU A 56 11.93 -1.58 7.20
C LEU A 56 12.06 -1.65 5.67
N LEU A 57 12.13 -0.50 5.00
CA LEU A 57 12.29 -0.45 3.54
C LEU A 57 13.58 -1.16 3.09
N PHE A 58 14.68 -0.94 3.81
CA PHE A 58 15.96 -1.54 3.49
C PHE A 58 15.95 -3.04 3.72
N TRP A 59 15.27 -3.53 4.77
CA TRP A 59 15.09 -4.96 5.00
C TRP A 59 14.33 -5.64 3.87
N LEU A 60 13.29 -5.00 3.33
CA LEU A 60 12.52 -5.55 2.22
C LEU A 60 13.34 -5.62 0.92
N ILE A 61 14.17 -4.60 0.65
CA ILE A 61 15.13 -4.62 -0.46
C ILE A 61 16.15 -5.74 -0.29
N GLN A 62 16.73 -5.86 0.90
CA GLN A 62 17.70 -6.90 1.23
C GLN A 62 17.07 -8.30 1.14
N LEU A 63 15.81 -8.48 1.58
CA LEU A 63 15.07 -9.72 1.42
C LEU A 63 14.89 -10.08 -0.07
N GLY A 64 14.53 -9.10 -0.91
CA GLY A 64 14.48 -9.29 -2.35
C GLY A 64 15.83 -9.74 -2.93
N TRP A 65 16.91 -9.06 -2.54
CA TRP A 65 18.27 -9.43 -2.97
C TRP A 65 18.70 -10.81 -2.47
N TRP A 66 18.28 -11.21 -1.27
CA TRP A 66 18.53 -12.54 -0.74
C TRP A 66 17.81 -13.63 -1.57
N LEU A 67 16.59 -13.37 -2.05
CA LEU A 67 15.79 -14.33 -2.82
C LEU A 67 16.18 -14.42 -4.30
N PHE A 68 16.46 -13.29 -4.95
CA PHE A 68 16.60 -13.19 -6.41
C PHE A 68 17.99 -12.73 -6.87
N GLY A 69 18.89 -12.44 -5.93
CA GLY A 69 20.18 -11.83 -6.19
C GLY A 69 20.15 -10.30 -6.17
N ALA A 70 21.31 -9.71 -5.89
CA ALA A 70 21.47 -8.26 -5.83
C ALA A 70 21.35 -7.65 -7.23
N SER A 71 20.26 -6.91 -7.46
CA SER A 71 20.04 -6.14 -8.68
C SER A 71 19.13 -4.95 -8.43
N ASP A 72 19.31 -3.91 -9.25
CA ASP A 72 18.48 -2.69 -9.18
C ASP A 72 17.01 -2.99 -9.47
N TRP A 73 16.78 -3.92 -10.37
CA TRP A 73 15.45 -4.37 -10.77
C TRP A 73 14.67 -5.00 -9.63
N VAL A 74 15.31 -5.92 -8.90
CA VAL A 74 14.70 -6.56 -7.73
C VAL A 74 14.40 -5.52 -6.65
N ALA A 75 15.33 -4.58 -6.40
CA ALA A 75 15.12 -3.51 -5.42
C ALA A 75 13.93 -2.62 -5.79
N ARG A 76 13.74 -2.31 -7.08
CA ARG A 76 12.63 -1.45 -7.54
C ARG A 76 11.26 -2.12 -7.49
N LEU A 77 11.20 -3.46 -7.51
CA LEU A 77 9.94 -4.20 -7.35
C LEU A 77 9.40 -4.15 -5.91
N VAL A 78 10.21 -3.73 -4.94
CA VAL A 78 9.79 -3.61 -3.54
C VAL A 78 8.73 -2.53 -3.34
N ILE A 79 8.87 -1.36 -3.97
CA ILE A 79 7.89 -0.27 -3.83
C ILE A 79 6.48 -0.65 -4.30
N PRO A 80 6.28 -1.18 -5.54
CA PRO A 80 4.93 -1.56 -5.97
C PRO A 80 4.36 -2.73 -5.18
N THR A 81 5.20 -3.64 -4.66
CA THR A 81 4.72 -4.75 -3.82
C THR A 81 4.27 -4.27 -2.44
N GLU A 82 5.03 -3.36 -1.81
CA GLU A 82 4.63 -2.71 -0.56
C GLU A 82 3.34 -1.89 -0.70
N GLY A 83 3.20 -1.14 -1.79
CA GLY A 83 1.96 -0.40 -2.07
C GLY A 83 0.73 -1.31 -2.18
N LEU A 84 0.88 -2.48 -2.82
CA LEU A 84 -0.18 -3.47 -2.93
C LEU A 84 -0.50 -4.11 -1.58
N ALA A 85 0.53 -4.45 -0.80
CA ALA A 85 0.38 -5.02 0.54
C ALA A 85 -0.33 -4.05 1.50
N GLY A 86 0.07 -2.78 1.49
CA GLY A 86 -0.57 -1.73 2.29
C GLY A 86 -2.03 -1.50 1.90
N PHE A 87 -2.33 -1.45 0.60
CA PHE A 87 -3.72 -1.37 0.13
C PHE A 87 -4.56 -2.57 0.58
N TRP A 88 -4.01 -3.78 0.47
CA TRP A 88 -4.70 -4.99 0.91
C TRP A 88 -4.95 -5.00 2.42
N LEU A 89 -3.96 -4.60 3.22
CA LEU A 89 -4.06 -4.52 4.67
C LEU A 89 -5.13 -3.51 5.10
N VAL A 90 -5.15 -2.32 4.50
CA VAL A 90 -6.19 -1.31 4.78
C VAL A 90 -7.56 -1.83 4.40
N ALA A 91 -7.69 -2.45 3.22
CA ALA A 91 -8.96 -3.04 2.79
C ALA A 91 -9.43 -4.15 3.74
N ASP A 92 -8.50 -4.89 4.33
CA ASP A 92 -8.81 -5.92 5.32
C ASP A 92 -9.27 -5.32 6.65
N ILE A 93 -8.55 -4.33 7.18
CA ILE A 93 -8.94 -3.59 8.38
C ILE A 93 -10.34 -2.99 8.21
N VAL A 94 -10.65 -2.39 7.06
CA VAL A 94 -11.98 -1.85 6.78
C VAL A 94 -13.06 -2.93 6.83
N ARG A 95 -12.81 -4.12 6.27
CA ARG A 95 -13.77 -5.25 6.33
C ARG A 95 -13.96 -5.77 7.76
N GLN A 96 -12.94 -5.70 8.59
CA GLN A 96 -13.01 -6.13 9.99
C GLN A 96 -13.75 -5.12 10.88
N LEU A 97 -13.53 -3.83 10.66
CA LEU A 97 -14.14 -2.77 11.46
C LEU A 97 -15.64 -2.59 11.16
N ASP A 98 -16.06 -2.83 9.92
CA ASP A 98 -17.47 -2.74 9.55
C ASP A 98 -17.86 -3.82 8.53
N PRO A 99 -18.26 -5.02 9.01
CA PRO A 99 -18.77 -6.10 8.17
C PRO A 99 -20.07 -5.74 7.44
N ASP A 100 -20.83 -4.77 7.97
CA ASP A 100 -22.16 -4.37 7.52
C ASP A 100 -22.16 -3.08 6.68
N ALA A 101 -21.03 -2.37 6.54
CA ALA A 101 -20.84 -1.18 5.70
C ALA A 101 -21.36 -1.36 4.27
N ARG A 102 -21.32 -2.60 3.76
CA ARG A 102 -21.82 -2.95 2.41
C ARG A 102 -23.34 -2.74 2.28
N ARG A 103 -24.07 -2.65 3.40
CA ARG A 103 -25.51 -2.36 3.49
C ARG A 103 -25.79 -0.90 3.83
N GLU A 104 -24.83 -0.20 4.42
CA GLU A 104 -24.96 1.18 4.88
C GLU A 104 -24.40 2.23 3.89
N ALA A 105 -24.01 1.85 2.67
CA ALA A 105 -23.79 2.79 1.56
C ALA A 105 -25.08 3.57 1.13
N CYS A 106 -26.06 3.66 2.03
CA CYS A 106 -27.15 4.62 2.11
C CYS A 106 -26.71 5.91 2.86
N TRP A 107 -25.42 6.26 2.87
CA TRP A 107 -24.93 7.54 3.40
C TRP A 107 -25.20 8.71 2.43
N ALA A 108 -26.45 8.81 1.96
CA ALA A 108 -26.99 10.10 1.56
C ALA A 108 -26.83 11.08 2.74
N PRO A 109 -26.45 12.34 2.51
CA PRO A 109 -26.20 13.28 3.59
C PRO A 109 -27.45 13.45 4.49
N PRO A 110 -27.29 13.68 5.81
CA PRO A 110 -28.42 13.95 6.69
C PRO A 110 -28.99 15.34 6.35
N GLY A 111 -29.99 15.36 5.48
CA GLY A 111 -30.49 16.59 4.88
C GLY A 111 -31.99 16.59 4.58
N ARG A 112 -32.78 15.93 5.44
CA ARG A 112 -34.19 16.21 5.84
C ARG A 112 -34.86 14.89 6.23
N PRO A 113 -35.40 14.73 7.46
CA PRO A 113 -36.34 13.67 7.73
C PRO A 113 -37.61 13.96 6.91
N GLY A 114 -37.85 13.18 5.86
CA GLY A 114 -39.19 13.07 5.29
C GLY A 114 -40.11 12.43 6.33
N PRO A 115 -41.34 12.90 6.53
CA PRO A 115 -42.23 12.33 7.54
C PRO A 115 -42.48 10.85 7.21
N CYS A 116 -42.23 9.99 8.20
CA CYS A 116 -42.71 8.61 8.17
C CYS A 116 -44.24 8.65 8.16
N SER A 117 -44.87 8.55 6.99
CA SER A 117 -46.29 8.25 6.93
C SER A 117 -46.49 6.82 7.43
N ALA A 118 -47.10 6.69 8.59
CA ALA A 118 -47.53 5.40 9.12
C ALA A 118 -48.50 4.76 8.11
N SER A 119 -48.14 3.59 7.56
CA SER A 119 -49.10 2.77 6.83
C SER A 119 -50.15 2.25 7.82
N PRO A 120 -51.47 2.39 7.56
CA PRO A 120 -52.52 1.94 8.48
C PRO A 120 -52.65 0.40 8.56
N SER A 121 -51.97 -0.34 7.68
CA SER A 121 -51.99 -1.80 7.66
C SER A 121 -50.71 -2.35 8.28
N GLY A 122 -50.85 -3.09 9.39
CA GLY A 122 -49.76 -3.65 10.20
C GLY A 122 -48.85 -4.64 9.46
N GLY A 123 -48.02 -4.13 8.56
CA GLY A 123 -46.97 -4.83 7.86
C GLY A 123 -45.61 -4.24 8.21
N SER A 124 -44.65 -5.13 8.50
CA SER A 124 -43.27 -4.84 8.90
C SER A 124 -42.69 -3.55 8.32
N CYS A 125 -42.13 -2.70 9.19
CA CYS A 125 -41.29 -1.57 8.81
C CYS A 125 -40.04 -2.10 8.07
N ARG A 126 -40.16 -2.29 6.76
CA ARG A 126 -38.99 -2.52 5.91
C ARG A 126 -38.29 -1.18 5.84
N ARG A 127 -37.15 -1.06 6.53
CA ARG A 127 -36.22 0.05 6.30
C ARG A 127 -35.88 0.03 4.82
N CYS A 128 -36.45 0.96 4.07
CA CYS A 128 -35.96 1.26 2.74
C CYS A 128 -34.52 1.77 2.92
N CYS A 129 -33.56 0.96 2.49
CA CYS A 129 -32.39 1.51 1.83
C CYS A 129 -32.90 2.43 0.71
N CYS A 130 -32.44 3.68 0.68
CA CYS A 130 -32.33 4.39 -0.58
C CYS A 130 -31.09 3.86 -1.31
#